data_AF-A0A2D4HRL3-F1
#
_entry.id   AF-A0A2D4HRL3-F1
#
_cell.length_a   1.000
_cell.length_b   1.000
_cell.length_c   1.000
_cell.angle_alpha   90.00
_cell.angle_beta   90.00
_cell.angle_gamma   90.00
#
_symmetry.space_group_name_H-M   'P 1'
#
loop_
_entity.id
_entity.type
_entity.pdbx_description
1 polymer ?
#
loop_
_entity_poly.entity_id
_entity_poly.type
_entity_poly.pdbx_seq_one_letter_code
_entity_poly.pdbx_strand_id
1 'polypeptide(L)'
;DMSSPMSLNISGTLFATLQSGVFDELLSLKVLDFATEYLTCDCHLRWVLAWSKSQSVQVSDKTVCVYPSNLHGKLLRDIRESQLRCEGSPELHTHQLIPSLRQVVFQGDRLPFQCTATYLDNSTHILWYHNRALV
;
A
#
# COMPACT_ATOMS: atom_id res chain seq x y z
N ASP A 1 -7.88 36.29 -17.02
CA ASP A 1 -7.45 35.82 -15.71
C ASP A 1 -7.79 34.33 -15.64
N MET A 2 -6.79 33.46 -15.81
CA MET A 2 -6.95 32.00 -15.82
C MET A 2 -5.91 31.45 -14.85
N SER A 3 -6.22 31.49 -13.56
CA SER A 3 -5.44 30.75 -12.58
C SER A 3 -5.48 29.28 -12.97
N SER A 4 -4.31 28.70 -13.25
CA SER A 4 -4.19 27.28 -13.52
C SER A 4 -4.74 26.48 -12.32
N PRO A 5 -5.41 25.35 -12.55
CA PRO A 5 -5.85 24.49 -11.46
C PRO A 5 -4.65 24.11 -10.60
N MET A 6 -4.75 24.30 -9.27
CA MET A 6 -3.69 23.87 -8.37
C MET A 6 -3.62 22.35 -8.41
N SER A 7 -2.44 21.82 -8.74
CA SER A 7 -2.17 20.39 -8.83
C SER A 7 -1.14 20.02 -7.78
N LEU A 8 -1.42 18.99 -7.00
CA LEU A 8 -0.46 18.36 -6.10
C LEU A 8 0.00 17.03 -6.69
N ASN A 9 1.31 16.87 -6.84
CA ASN A 9 1.91 15.61 -7.27
C ASN A 9 2.87 15.10 -6.19
N ILE A 10 2.50 14.00 -5.56
CA ILE A 10 3.29 13.24 -4.59
C ILE A 10 3.50 11.79 -5.05
N SER A 11 3.36 11.54 -6.36
CA SER A 11 3.61 10.24 -6.97
C SER A 11 5.08 9.83 -6.85
N GLY A 12 5.33 8.51 -6.86
CA GLY A 12 6.67 7.93 -6.74
C GLY A 12 7.30 8.01 -5.34
N THR A 13 6.54 8.44 -4.33
CA THR A 13 6.99 8.44 -2.93
C THR A 13 6.67 7.10 -2.25
N LEU A 14 7.30 6.82 -1.11
CA LEU A 14 7.28 5.50 -0.45
C LEU A 14 6.16 5.31 0.59
N PHE A 15 5.05 6.07 0.50
CA PHE A 15 3.92 5.84 1.40
C PHE A 15 3.04 4.69 0.89
N ALA A 16 2.43 3.96 1.82
CA ALA A 16 1.41 2.95 1.48
C ALA A 16 -0.02 3.50 1.55
N THR A 17 -0.24 4.56 2.32
CA THR A 17 -1.55 5.18 2.53
C THR A 17 -1.40 6.67 2.83
N LEU A 18 -2.52 7.40 2.82
CA LEU A 18 -2.59 8.83 3.16
C LEU A 18 -3.42 9.01 4.43
N GLN A 19 -2.87 9.74 5.40
CA GLN A 19 -3.61 10.06 6.62
C GLN A 19 -4.76 11.03 6.34
N SER A 20 -5.90 10.78 6.97
CA SER A 20 -7.07 11.65 6.89
C SER A 20 -6.71 13.07 7.31
N GLY A 21 -7.18 14.05 6.54
CA GLY A 21 -7.01 15.48 6.81
C GLY A 21 -5.71 16.10 6.26
N VAL A 22 -4.82 15.31 5.65
CA VAL A 22 -3.55 15.82 5.09
C VAL A 22 -3.74 16.89 3.99
N PHE A 23 -4.94 17.00 3.40
CA PHE A 23 -5.26 17.97 2.35
C PHE A 23 -6.27 19.04 2.77
N ASP A 24 -6.68 19.11 4.04
CA ASP A 24 -7.78 19.99 4.47
C ASP A 24 -7.48 21.48 4.25
N GLU A 25 -6.22 21.88 4.36
CA GLU A 25 -5.77 23.26 4.15
C GLU A 25 -5.57 23.61 2.66
N LEU A 26 -5.68 22.65 1.74
CA LEU A 26 -5.43 22.84 0.31
C LEU A 26 -6.72 23.22 -0.45
N LEU A 27 -7.32 24.35 -0.07
CA LEU A 27 -8.64 24.79 -0.57
C LEU A 27 -8.73 25.00 -2.10
N SER A 28 -7.60 25.31 -2.75
CA SER A 28 -7.55 25.56 -4.19
C SER A 28 -7.22 24.32 -5.02
N LEU A 29 -6.99 23.16 -4.37
CA LEU A 29 -6.57 21.93 -5.03
C LEU A 29 -7.64 21.44 -6.01
N LYS A 30 -7.20 21.01 -7.20
CA LYS A 30 -8.07 20.49 -8.27
C LYS A 30 -7.61 19.17 -8.84
N VAL A 31 -6.31 18.89 -8.82
CA VAL A 31 -5.75 17.62 -9.30
C VAL A 31 -4.80 17.07 -8.23
N LEU A 32 -4.97 15.79 -7.90
CA LEU A 32 -4.13 15.07 -6.96
C LEU A 32 -3.54 13.83 -7.63
N ASP A 33 -2.23 13.78 -7.78
CA ASP A 33 -1.49 12.59 -8.23
C ASP A 33 -0.66 12.04 -7.07
N PHE A 34 -0.92 10.79 -6.71
CA PHE A 34 -0.27 10.11 -5.60
C PHE A 34 -0.01 8.62 -5.92
N ALA A 35 0.13 8.31 -7.22
CA ALA A 35 0.46 6.98 -7.68
C ALA A 35 1.80 6.49 -7.10
N THR A 36 1.83 5.27 -6.56
CA THR A 36 3.04 4.66 -6.00
C THR A 36 2.95 3.15 -6.05
N GLU A 37 4.10 2.48 -6.16
CA GLU A 37 4.25 1.02 -6.14
C GLU A 37 3.86 0.39 -4.79
N TYR A 38 3.55 1.21 -3.79
CA TYR A 38 3.17 0.75 -2.46
C TYR A 38 1.71 1.05 -2.10
N LEU A 39 0.87 1.53 -3.03
CA LEU A 39 -0.45 2.02 -2.65
C LEU A 39 -1.38 0.89 -2.18
N THR A 40 -1.82 0.96 -0.92
CA THR A 40 -2.84 0.11 -0.33
C THR A 40 -4.21 0.79 -0.36
N CYS A 41 -5.15 0.19 -1.08
CA CYS A 41 -6.54 0.61 -1.18
C CYS A 41 -7.42 -0.15 -0.19
N ASP A 42 -7.32 0.21 1.07
CA ASP A 42 -8.10 -0.35 2.16
C ASP A 42 -8.99 0.72 2.83
N CYS A 43 -9.55 0.39 3.99
CA CYS A 43 -10.43 1.31 4.73
C CYS A 43 -9.74 2.63 5.13
N HIS A 44 -8.41 2.66 5.29
CA HIS A 44 -7.67 3.87 5.65
C HIS A 44 -7.62 4.87 4.50
N LEU A 45 -7.73 4.41 3.24
CA LEU A 45 -7.79 5.28 2.07
C LEU A 45 -9.22 5.70 1.70
N ARG A 46 -10.24 5.21 2.44
CA ARG A 46 -11.66 5.48 2.13
C ARG A 46 -12.01 6.96 2.14
N TRP A 47 -11.43 7.72 3.06
CA TRP A 47 -11.70 9.15 3.17
C TRP A 47 -11.33 9.91 1.89
N VAL A 48 -10.31 9.47 1.15
CA VAL A 48 -9.85 10.13 -0.09
C VAL A 48 -10.95 10.12 -1.15
N LEU A 49 -11.70 9.02 -1.27
CA LEU A 49 -12.81 8.93 -2.23
C LEU A 49 -13.95 9.88 -1.87
N ALA A 50 -14.30 9.97 -0.59
CA ALA A 50 -15.35 10.88 -0.12
C ALA A 50 -14.92 12.35 -0.24
N TRP A 51 -13.69 12.66 0.19
CA TRP A 51 -13.10 14.00 0.13
C TRP A 51 -12.95 14.50 -1.30
N SER A 52 -12.41 13.68 -2.21
CA SER A 52 -12.21 14.07 -3.62
C SER A 52 -13.53 14.41 -4.31
N LYS A 53 -14.58 13.62 -4.09
CA LYS A 53 -15.94 13.92 -4.57
C LYS A 53 -16.49 15.21 -3.97
N SER A 54 -16.39 15.37 -2.65
CA SER A 54 -16.92 16.56 -1.95
C SER A 54 -16.22 17.85 -2.37
N GLN A 55 -14.90 17.82 -2.59
CA GLN A 55 -14.10 18.99 -2.96
C GLN A 55 -13.96 19.17 -4.48
N SER A 56 -14.57 18.28 -5.28
CA SER A 56 -14.42 18.24 -6.74
C SER A 56 -12.94 18.20 -7.18
N VAL A 57 -12.12 17.43 -6.45
CA VAL A 57 -10.72 17.18 -6.76
C VAL A 57 -10.63 15.94 -7.65
N GLN A 58 -9.95 16.06 -8.77
CA GLN A 58 -9.67 14.94 -9.66
C GLN A 58 -8.46 14.15 -9.15
N VAL A 59 -8.67 12.89 -8.78
CA VAL A 59 -7.58 11.94 -8.56
C VAL A 59 -7.03 11.50 -9.92
N SER A 60 -5.72 11.57 -10.08
CA SER A 60 -5.01 11.22 -11.32
C SER A 60 -5.37 9.81 -11.79
N ASP A 61 -5.58 9.65 -13.10
CA ASP A 61 -5.81 8.37 -13.80
C ASP A 61 -4.62 7.41 -13.72
N LYS A 62 -3.49 7.84 -13.16
CA LYS A 62 -2.33 6.99 -12.87
C LYS A 62 -2.44 6.31 -11.50
N THR A 63 -3.36 6.75 -10.64
CA THR A 63 -3.50 6.22 -9.28
C THR A 63 -4.25 4.89 -9.31
N VAL A 64 -3.48 3.80 -9.36
CA VAL A 64 -3.97 2.42 -9.32
C VAL A 64 -3.67 1.79 -7.97
N CYS A 65 -4.55 0.91 -7.53
CA CYS A 65 -4.33 0.11 -6.33
C CYS A 65 -3.28 -0.96 -6.60
N VAL A 66 -2.26 -1.03 -5.76
CA VAL A 66 -1.28 -2.11 -5.78
C VAL A 66 -1.73 -3.21 -4.82
N TYR A 67 -2.17 -2.84 -3.63
CA TYR A 67 -2.73 -3.73 -2.63
C TYR A 67 -4.16 -3.31 -2.29
N PRO A 68 -5.01 -4.23 -1.79
CA PRO A 68 -4.82 -5.68 -1.76
C PRO A 68 -4.96 -6.34 -3.15
N SER A 69 -4.54 -7.61 -3.25
CA SER A 69 -4.55 -8.45 -4.46
C SER A 69 -5.90 -8.46 -5.20
N ASN A 70 -7.03 -8.39 -4.49
CA ASN A 70 -8.37 -8.37 -5.11
C ASN A 70 -8.73 -7.01 -5.76
N LEU A 71 -8.00 -5.94 -5.43
CA LEU A 71 -8.13 -4.61 -6.04
C LEU A 71 -6.93 -4.24 -6.92
N HIS A 72 -5.92 -5.10 -7.00
CA HIS A 72 -4.70 -4.86 -7.77
C HIS A 72 -5.00 -4.43 -9.22
N GLY A 73 -4.35 -3.35 -9.66
CA GLY A 73 -4.45 -2.78 -11.00
C GLY A 73 -5.74 -1.97 -11.27
N LYS A 74 -6.66 -1.87 -10.30
CA LYS A 74 -7.87 -1.05 -10.45
C LYS A 74 -7.57 0.42 -10.18
N LEU A 75 -8.14 1.31 -11.00
CA LEU A 75 -8.11 2.74 -10.76
C LEU A 75 -8.83 3.06 -9.46
N LEU A 76 -8.19 3.85 -8.59
CA LEU A 76 -8.77 4.19 -7.29
C LEU A 76 -10.13 4.90 -7.43
N ARG A 77 -10.26 5.80 -8.40
CA ARG A 77 -11.53 6.53 -8.67
C ARG A 77 -12.70 5.63 -9.06
N ASP A 78 -12.43 4.43 -9.58
CA ASP A 78 -13.47 3.49 -10.03
C ASP A 78 -13.89 2.53 -8.91
N ILE A 79 -13.23 2.59 -7.75
CA ILE A 79 -13.51 1.75 -6.59
C ILE A 79 -14.63 2.38 -5.76
N ARG A 80 -15.57 1.55 -5.31
CA ARG A 80 -16.60 1.98 -4.35
C ARG A 80 -16.03 1.97 -2.94
N GLU A 81 -16.44 2.92 -2.11
CA GLU A 81 -16.01 3.02 -0.71
C GLU A 81 -16.28 1.73 0.10
N SER A 82 -17.33 0.97 -0.25
CA SER A 82 -17.66 -0.32 0.38
C SER A 82 -16.71 -1.47 0.03
N GLN A 83 -15.86 -1.31 -0.99
CA GLN A 83 -14.82 -2.26 -1.37
C GLN A 83 -13.51 -2.00 -0.61
N LEU A 84 -13.33 -0.79 -0.08
CA LEU A 84 -12.18 -0.39 0.73
C LEU A 84 -12.35 -0.88 2.17
N ARG A 85 -11.86 -2.09 2.48
CA ARG A 85 -12.06 -2.78 3.77
C ARG A 85 -10.73 -3.13 4.42
N CYS A 86 -10.72 -3.20 5.75
CA CYS A 86 -9.57 -3.66 6.55
C CYS A 86 -9.90 -5.01 7.23
N GLU A 87 -10.65 -5.86 6.55
CA GLU A 87 -11.00 -7.19 7.04
C GLU A 87 -9.88 -8.18 6.70
N GLY A 88 -9.43 -8.96 7.69
CA GLY A 88 -8.38 -9.96 7.51
C GLY A 88 -6.96 -9.44 7.77
N SER A 89 -5.97 -10.28 7.45
CA SER A 89 -4.56 -9.92 7.59
C SER A 89 -4.15 -8.94 6.50
N PRO A 90 -3.44 -7.84 6.84
CA PRO A 90 -2.90 -6.93 5.83
C PRO A 90 -1.98 -7.67 4.86
N GLU A 91 -2.11 -7.34 3.58
CA GLU A 91 -1.18 -7.84 2.57
C GLU A 91 0.13 -7.05 2.66
N LEU A 92 1.25 -7.77 2.78
CA LEU A 92 2.56 -7.16 2.95
C LEU A 92 3.14 -6.76 1.60
N HIS A 93 3.54 -5.50 1.49
CA HIS A 93 4.16 -4.93 0.30
C HIS A 93 5.48 -5.59 -0.08
N THR A 94 6.12 -6.21 0.91
CA THR A 94 7.39 -6.90 0.81
C THR A 94 7.31 -8.14 1.67
N HIS A 95 7.50 -9.31 1.05
CA HIS A 95 7.72 -10.58 1.74
C HIS A 95 8.65 -11.43 0.88
N GLN A 96 9.89 -11.58 1.33
CA GLN A 96 10.93 -12.33 0.63
C GLN A 96 11.64 -13.27 1.59
N LEU A 97 11.73 -14.53 1.20
CA LEU A 97 12.55 -15.55 1.85
C LEU A 97 13.73 -15.89 0.93
N ILE A 98 14.95 -15.90 1.46
CA ILE A 98 16.15 -16.35 0.75
C ILE A 98 16.78 -17.50 1.56
N PRO A 99 17.01 -18.66 0.93
CA PRO A 99 16.58 -19.04 -0.40
C PRO A 99 15.05 -19.18 -0.49
N SER A 100 14.46 -18.71 -1.60
CA SER A 100 13.01 -18.76 -1.84
C SER A 100 12.50 -20.13 -2.28
N LEU A 101 13.43 -21.01 -2.67
CA LEU A 101 13.16 -22.36 -3.14
C LEU A 101 13.74 -23.38 -2.16
N ARG A 102 13.18 -24.58 -2.19
CA ARG A 102 13.67 -25.73 -1.41
C ARG A 102 15.11 -26.02 -1.80
N GLN A 103 15.99 -26.12 -0.81
CA GLN A 103 17.40 -26.46 -1.00
C GLN A 103 17.66 -27.90 -0.56
N VAL A 104 18.59 -28.55 -1.23
CA VAL A 104 19.21 -29.81 -0.77
C VAL A 104 20.58 -29.44 -0.22
N VAL A 105 20.87 -29.91 0.99
CA VAL A 105 22.14 -29.65 1.69
C VAL A 105 22.75 -30.96 2.18
N PHE A 106 24.06 -31.00 2.29
CA PHE A 106 24.81 -32.12 2.84
C PHE A 106 25.19 -31.89 4.30
N GLN A 107 25.59 -32.97 4.96
CA GLN A 107 26.01 -32.90 6.35
C GLN A 107 27.24 -31.99 6.49
N GLY A 108 27.12 -30.96 7.33
CA GLY A 108 28.17 -29.97 7.57
C GLY A 108 27.95 -28.65 6.84
N ASP A 109 27.03 -28.59 5.88
CA ASP A 109 26.68 -27.35 5.19
C ASP A 109 26.01 -26.34 6.13
N ARG A 110 26.25 -25.06 5.88
CA ARG A 110 25.54 -23.94 6.53
C ARG A 110 24.60 -23.30 5.54
N LEU A 111 23.31 -23.33 5.83
CA LEU A 111 22.28 -22.68 5.03
C LEU A 111 21.61 -21.56 5.84
N PRO A 112 22.09 -20.31 5.74
CA PRO A 112 21.42 -19.19 6.38
C PRO A 112 20.11 -18.90 5.66
N PHE A 113 19.06 -18.63 6.43
CA PHE A 113 17.81 -18.12 5.91
C PHE A 113 17.69 -16.64 6.21
N GLN A 114 17.25 -15.87 5.21
CA GLN A 114 16.92 -14.46 5.37
C GLN A 114 15.45 -14.25 5.04
N CYS A 115 14.71 -13.65 5.97
CA CYS A 115 13.32 -13.24 5.77
C CYS A 115 13.26 -11.71 5.82
N THR A 116 12.74 -11.10 4.77
CA THR A 116 12.50 -9.66 4.69
C THR A 116 11.00 -9.44 4.53
N ALA A 117 10.40 -8.70 5.44
CA ALA A 117 8.97 -8.42 5.47
C ALA A 117 8.73 -6.91 5.69
N THR A 118 7.60 -6.40 5.20
CA THR A 118 7.18 -5.02 5.49
C THR A 118 6.92 -4.84 6.98
N TYR A 119 7.48 -3.77 7.55
CA TYR A 119 7.11 -3.30 8.88
C TYR A 119 5.83 -2.48 8.78
N LEU A 120 4.75 -2.93 9.43
CA LEU A 120 3.48 -2.20 9.48
C LEU A 120 3.37 -1.38 10.77
N ASP A 121 3.61 -2.05 11.90
CA ASP A 121 3.54 -1.50 13.25
C ASP A 121 4.24 -2.44 14.26
N ASN A 122 4.11 -2.12 15.55
CA ASN A 122 4.70 -2.90 16.64
C ASN A 122 4.16 -4.34 16.78
N SER A 123 3.05 -4.69 16.12
CA SER A 123 2.51 -6.05 16.08
C SER A 123 3.15 -6.93 15.00
N THR A 124 4.03 -6.35 14.17
CA THR A 124 4.72 -7.08 13.11
C THR A 124 5.82 -7.97 13.71
N HIS A 125 5.66 -9.29 13.61
CA HIS A 125 6.62 -10.27 14.11
C HIS A 125 7.08 -11.23 13.00
N ILE A 126 8.38 -11.51 12.94
CA ILE A 126 8.97 -12.56 12.08
C ILE A 126 9.27 -13.77 12.96
N LEU A 127 8.66 -14.91 12.65
CA LEU A 127 8.80 -16.16 13.40
C LEU A 127 9.37 -17.25 12.50
N TRP A 128 10.34 -18.02 13.02
CA TRP A 128 10.93 -19.16 12.32
C TRP A 128 10.39 -20.46 12.89
N TYR A 129 9.93 -21.35 12.01
CA TYR A 129 9.44 -22.68 12.40
C TYR A 129 10.28 -23.78 11.75
N HIS A 130 10.77 -24.71 12.56
CA HIS A 130 11.44 -25.93 12.12
C HIS A 130 10.59 -27.14 12.54
N ASN A 131 10.18 -27.97 11.57
CA ASN A 131 9.30 -29.13 11.81
C ASN A 131 8.04 -28.78 12.64
N ARG A 132 7.44 -27.60 12.37
CA ARG A 132 6.27 -27.03 13.06
C ARG A 132 6.52 -26.57 14.51
N ALA A 133 7.75 -26.61 15.00
CA ALA A 133 8.14 -26.02 16.28
C ALA A 133 8.80 -24.64 16.06
N LEU A 134 8.49 -23.68 16.94
CA LEU A 134 9.13 -22.36 16.95
C LEU A 134 10.61 -22.51 17.34
N VAL A 135 11.50 -21.78 16.65
CA VAL A 135 12.95 -21.76 16.89
C VAL A 135 13.40 -20.39 17.36
#